data_AF-A0A959CAT4-F1
#
_entry.id   AF-A0A959CAT4-F1
#
_cell.length_a   1.000
_cell.length_b   1.000
_cell.length_c   1.000
_cell.angle_alpha   90.00
_cell.angle_beta   90.00
_cell.angle_gamma   90.00
#
_symmetry.space_group_name_H-M   'P 1'
#
loop_
_entity.id
_entity.type
_entity.pdbx_description
1 polymer ?
#
loop_
_entity_poly.entity_id
_entity_poly.type
_entity_poly.pdbx_seq_one_letter_code
_entity_poly.pdbx_strand_id
1 'polypeptide(L)' 'MIRTICFRLIQVLLLFGNCELFAQSDRLVIPLWENGAPGFEDRKDEPEQARDWWVKNIHHPSLSVFQPPADK' A
#
# COMPACT_ATOMS: atom_id res chain seq x y z
N MET A 1 0.63 -44.73 -5.44
CA MET A 1 1.33 -44.03 -4.33
C MET A 1 1.58 -42.54 -4.61
N ILE A 2 2.24 -42.16 -5.71
CA ILE A 2 2.58 -40.75 -6.02
C ILE A 2 1.37 -39.79 -6.08
N ARG A 3 0.25 -40.20 -6.68
CA ARG A 3 -0.96 -39.36 -6.80
C ARG A 3 -1.58 -38.99 -5.45
N THR A 4 -1.54 -39.92 -4.49
CA THR A 4 -2.09 -39.70 -3.14
C THR A 4 -1.20 -38.76 -2.32
N ILE A 5 0.12 -38.81 -2.54
CA ILE A 5 1.11 -37.92 -1.91
C ILE A 5 0.94 -36.49 -2.43
N CYS A 6 0.79 -36.29 -3.74
CA CYS A 6 0.52 -34.96 -4.32
C CYS A 6 -0.80 -34.36 -3.80
N PHE A 7 -1.85 -35.16 -3.68
CA PHE A 7 -3.14 -34.67 -3.16
C PHE A 7 -3.07 -34.26 -1.68
N ARG A 8 -2.34 -35.03 -0.86
CA ARG A 8 -2.09 -34.71 0.55
C ARG A 8 -1.23 -33.44 0.69
N LEU A 9 -0.23 -33.23 -0.18
CA LEU A 9 0.59 -32.01 -0.21
C LEU A 9 -0.20 -30.76 -0.59
N ILE A 10 -1.10 -30.86 -1.58
CA ILE A 10 -1.97 -29.74 -1.98
C ILE A 10 -2.92 -29.36 -0.84
N GLN A 11 -3.47 -30.34 -0.11
CA GLN A 11 -4.34 -30.05 1.04
C GLN A 11 -3.60 -29.39 2.21
N VAL A 12 -2.37 -29.81 2.49
CA VAL A 12 -1.52 -29.16 3.52
C VAL A 12 -1.18 -27.72 3.11
N LEU A 13 -0.87 -27.48 1.83
CA LEU A 13 -0.59 -26.14 1.31
C LEU A 13 -1.80 -25.21 1.42
N LEU A 14 -3.01 -25.72 1.18
CA LEU A 14 -4.27 -24.97 1.32
C LEU A 14 -4.64 -24.68 2.79
N LEU A 15 -4.24 -25.55 3.73
CA LEU A 15 -4.53 -25.37 5.16
C LEU A 15 -3.56 -24.40 5.87
N PHE A 16 -2.33 -24.24 5.38
CA PHE A 16 -1.32 -23.36 5.98
C PHE A 16 -1.27 -21.94 5.38
N GLY A 17 -2.09 -21.64 4.37
CA GLY A 17 -1.99 -20.41 3.58
C GLY A 17 -2.56 -19.12 4.19
N ASN A 18 -3.24 -19.16 5.35
CA ASN A 18 -3.92 -17.98 5.92
C ASN A 18 -3.22 -17.44 7.17
N CYS A 19 -1.89 -17.35 7.15
CA CYS A 19 -1.16 -16.60 8.17
C CYS A 19 -1.18 -15.13 7.78
N GLU A 20 -2.20 -14.39 8.20
CA GLU A 20 -2.23 -12.94 8.05
C GLU A 20 -1.16 -12.33 8.97
N LEU A 21 -0.12 -11.75 8.39
CA LEU A 21 0.79 -10.89 9.14
C LEU A 21 0.03 -9.60 9.51
N PHE A 22 -0.20 -9.39 10.80
CA PHE A 22 -0.69 -8.12 11.33
C PHE A 22 0.43 -7.06 11.23
N ALA A 23 0.51 -6.37 10.09
CA ALA A 23 1.20 -5.11 9.97
C ALA A 23 0.32 -3.96 10.49
N GLN A 24 0.93 -2.86 10.93
CA GLN A 24 0.20 -1.67 11.42
C GLN A 24 -0.70 -1.12 10.29
N SER A 25 -2.00 -1.34 10.43
CA SER A 25 -3.00 -1.07 9.40
C SER A 25 -3.56 0.36 9.44
N ASP A 26 -3.32 1.11 10.51
CA ASP A 26 -3.88 2.44 10.70
C ASP A 26 -2.93 3.52 10.15
N ARG A 27 -2.91 3.64 8.81
CA ARG A 27 -2.17 4.67 8.09
C ARG A 27 -3.11 5.84 7.82
N LEU A 28 -2.87 6.96 8.47
CA LEU A 28 -3.58 8.21 8.20
C LEU A 28 -2.91 8.93 7.03
N VAL A 29 -3.64 9.10 5.92
CA VAL A 29 -3.18 9.87 4.76
C VAL A 29 -3.75 11.29 4.85
N ILE A 30 -2.86 12.28 4.91
CA ILE A 30 -3.22 13.70 5.02
C ILE A 30 -2.68 14.42 3.78
N PRO A 31 -3.53 14.93 2.88
CA PRO A 31 -3.05 15.76 1.77
C PRO A 31 -2.44 17.06 2.32
N LEU A 32 -1.36 17.54 1.71
CA LEU A 32 -0.74 18.81 2.15
C LEU A 32 -1.64 20.01 1.83
N TRP A 33 -2.42 19.90 0.76
CA TRP A 33 -3.36 20.92 0.28
C TRP A 33 -4.65 20.26 -0.16
N GLU A 34 -5.79 20.91 0.10
CA GLU A 34 -7.13 20.35 -0.18
C GLU A 34 -7.36 20.09 -1.67
N ASN A 35 -6.90 21.00 -2.54
CA ASN A 35 -7.13 20.94 -4.00
C ASN A 35 -5.84 20.74 -4.81
N GLY A 36 -4.78 20.20 -4.20
CA GLY A 36 -3.46 20.10 -4.82
C GLY A 36 -2.58 21.33 -4.58
N ALA A 37 -1.35 21.27 -5.08
CA ALA A 37 -0.34 22.28 -4.84
C ALA A 37 -0.75 23.65 -5.45
N PRO A 38 -0.47 24.77 -4.76
CA PRO A 38 -0.82 26.10 -5.24
C PRO A 38 -0.26 26.39 -6.65
N GLY A 39 -1.13 26.82 -7.57
CA GLY A 39 -0.78 27.08 -8.97
C GLY A 39 -0.75 25.84 -9.88
N PHE A 40 -1.08 24.66 -9.35
CA PHE A 40 -1.18 23.39 -10.08
C PHE A 40 -2.49 22.64 -9.76
N GLU A 41 -3.51 23.33 -9.26
CA GLU A 41 -4.78 22.76 -8.83
C GLU A 41 -5.49 22.03 -9.99
N ASP A 42 -5.48 22.62 -11.18
CA ASP A 42 -6.04 22.02 -12.41
C ASP A 42 -5.32 20.75 -12.85
N ARG A 43 -4.11 20.52 -12.34
CA ARG A 43 -3.22 19.41 -12.70
C ARG A 43 -3.09 18.36 -11.61
N LYS A 44 -3.83 18.51 -10.50
CA LYS A 44 -3.77 17.61 -9.34
C LYS A 44 -4.05 16.14 -9.69
N ASP A 45 -4.86 15.90 -10.73
CA ASP A 45 -5.26 14.55 -11.17
C ASP A 45 -4.35 14.00 -12.29
N GLU A 46 -3.34 14.76 -12.72
CA GLU A 46 -2.34 14.24 -13.65
C GLU A 46 -1.49 13.15 -12.96
N PRO A 47 -1.20 12.03 -13.65
CA PRO A 47 -0.40 10.97 -13.07
C PRO A 47 1.05 11.42 -12.83
N GLU A 48 1.57 11.05 -11.67
CA GLU A 48 2.99 11.17 -11.34
C GLU A 48 3.83 10.31 -12.29
N GLN A 49 5.00 10.81 -12.68
CA GLN A 49 5.95 10.07 -13.50
C GLN A 49 7.25 9.86 -12.74
N ALA A 50 7.63 8.60 -12.54
CA ALA A 50 8.90 8.21 -11.92
C ALA A 50 9.87 7.59 -12.94
N ARG A 51 11.16 7.86 -12.74
CA ARG A 51 12.32 7.26 -13.43
C ARG A 51 13.41 6.95 -12.40
N ASP A 52 14.56 6.47 -12.88
CA ASP A 52 15.64 5.95 -12.03
C ASP A 52 16.13 6.91 -10.94
N TRP A 53 16.09 8.22 -11.18
CA TRP A 53 16.62 9.22 -10.24
C TRP A 53 15.68 10.43 -10.01
N TRP A 54 14.50 10.45 -10.63
CA TRP A 54 13.58 11.57 -10.50
C TRP A 54 12.12 11.17 -10.53
N VAL A 55 11.30 12.01 -9.91
CA VAL A 55 9.85 11.98 -9.97
C VAL A 55 9.36 13.37 -10.36
N LYS A 56 8.37 13.45 -11.25
CA LYS A 56 7.75 14.72 -11.67
C LYS A 56 6.23 14.60 -11.66
N ASN A 57 5.55 15.74 -11.84
CA ASN A 57 4.09 15.89 -11.76
C ASN A 57 3.52 15.57 -10.37
N ILE A 58 4.25 15.89 -9.30
CA ILE A 58 3.77 15.75 -7.94
C ILE A 58 2.88 16.96 -7.62
N HIS A 59 1.64 16.91 -8.09
CA HIS A 59 0.68 18.02 -7.94
C HIS A 59 -0.28 17.85 -6.77
N HIS A 60 -0.37 16.64 -6.19
CA HIS A 60 -1.22 16.35 -5.03
C HIS A 60 -0.45 15.56 -3.95
N PRO A 61 0.61 16.13 -3.36
CA PRO A 61 1.38 15.40 -2.36
C PRO A 61 0.56 15.17 -1.08
N SER A 62 0.85 14.05 -0.41
CA SER A 62 0.24 13.68 0.87
C SER A 62 1.28 13.14 1.84
N LEU A 63 1.00 13.31 3.14
CA LEU A 63 1.72 12.71 4.23
C LEU A 63 1.03 11.42 4.66
N SER A 64 1.82 10.40 4.94
CA SER A 64 1.34 9.14 5.46
C SER A 64 1.86 8.94 6.87
N VAL A 65 0.96 9.07 7.84
CA VAL A 65 1.26 9.03 9.27
C VAL A 65 0.92 7.65 9.82
N PHE A 66 1.86 7.08 10.58
CA PHE A 66 1.68 5.84 11.32
C PHE A 66 1.69 6.17 12.80
N GLN A 67 0.51 6.22 13.41
CA GLN A 67 0.35 6.57 14.82
C GLN A 67 0.53 5.33 15.71
N PRO A 68 1.20 5.44 16.86
CA PRO A 68 1.23 4.34 17.82
C PRO A 68 -0.20 4.00 18.29
N PRO A 69 -0.43 2.77 18.79
CA PRO A 69 -1.71 2.42 19.42
C PRO A 69 -2.08 3.43 20.51
N ALA A 70 -3.35 3.86 20.53
CA ALA A 70 -3.83 4.90 21.45
C ALA A 70 -3.76 4.51 22.94
N ASP A 71 -3.63 3.22 23.21
CA ASP A 71 -3.58 2.59 24.54
C ASP A 71 -2.15 2.34 25.07
N LYS A 72 -1.11 2.82 24.37
CA LYS A 72 0.29 2.72 24.80
C LYS A 72 0.86 4.02 25.35
#